data_AF-A0A225WZ51-F1
#
_entry.id   AF-A0A225WZ51-F1
#
_cell.length_a   1.000
_cell.length_b   1.000
_cell.length_c   1.000
_cell.angle_alpha   90.00
_cell.angle_beta   90.00
_cell.angle_gamma   90.00
#
_symmetry.space_group_name_H-M   'P 1'
#
loop_
_entity.id
_entity.type
_entity.pdbx_description
1 polymer ?
#
loop_
_entity_poly.entity_id
_entity_poly.type
_entity_poly.pdbx_seq_one_letter_code
_entity_poly.pdbx_strand_id
1 'polypeptide(L)'
;MLRWLVEHGPPVGLPVAMKLVMEFGYVEIASWLSEDIRVQIVLEALQTDKRELLCWVLMRTQFDCEESFRLIRDGVQCAPNTMLLWFQENLVDSTECKWCPTIWQSEESEVLRPAKIRRRQ
;
A
#
# COMPACT_ATOMS: atom_id res chain seq x y z
N MET A 1 11.41 -11.33 22.21
CA MET A 1 10.58 -10.81 23.31
C MET A 1 9.41 -9.98 22.79
N LEU A 2 9.62 -8.96 21.95
CA LEU A 2 8.55 -8.14 21.35
C LEU A 2 7.49 -8.96 20.60
N ARG A 3 7.90 -9.89 19.73
CA ARG A 3 6.98 -10.80 19.04
C ARG A 3 5.97 -11.50 19.97
N TRP A 4 6.47 -12.08 21.05
CA TRP A 4 5.64 -12.82 22.00
C TRP A 4 4.58 -11.91 22.64
N LEU A 5 4.95 -10.67 22.98
CA LEU A 5 4.03 -9.68 23.53
C LEU A 5 2.93 -9.28 22.54
N VAL A 6 3.26 -9.14 21.25
CA VAL A 6 2.27 -8.78 20.22
C VAL A 6 1.32 -9.96 19.94
N GLU A 7 1.84 -11.18 19.90
CA GLU A 7 1.05 -12.39 19.59
C GLU A 7 0.20 -12.89 20.77
N HIS A 8 0.65 -12.70 22.03
CA HIS A 8 0.02 -13.31 23.22
C HIS A 8 -0.39 -12.29 24.28
N GLY A 9 0.01 -11.03 24.15
CA GLY A 9 -0.37 -9.96 25.05
C GLY A 9 -1.69 -9.29 24.66
N PRO A 10 -2.04 -8.18 25.32
CA PRO A 10 -3.16 -7.34 24.89
C PRO A 10 -2.96 -6.84 23.45
N PRO A 11 -4.05 -6.67 22.66
CA PRO A 11 -3.95 -6.14 21.31
C PRO A 11 -3.19 -4.82 21.28
N VAL A 12 -2.22 -4.72 20.37
CA VAL A 12 -1.47 -3.48 20.17
C VAL A 12 -2.40 -2.47 19.51
N GLY A 13 -2.75 -1.40 20.23
CA GLY A 13 -3.57 -0.32 19.67
C GLY A 13 -2.78 0.54 18.67
N LEU A 14 -3.52 1.20 17.77
CA LEU A 14 -2.96 2.06 16.71
C LEU A 14 -1.93 3.09 17.23
N PRO A 15 -2.14 3.84 18.33
CA PRO A 15 -1.14 4.81 18.80
C PRO A 15 0.19 4.17 19.19
N VAL A 16 0.15 2.97 19.79
CA VAL A 16 1.35 2.23 20.19
C VAL A 16 2.05 1.67 18.97
N ALA A 17 1.30 1.11 18.03
CA ALA A 17 1.83 0.62 16.76
C ALA A 17 2.53 1.73 15.97
N MET A 18 1.88 2.88 15.82
CA MET A 18 2.46 4.06 15.16
C MET A 18 3.77 4.48 15.82
N LYS A 19 3.81 4.55 17.16
CA LYS A 19 5.03 4.91 17.87
C LYS A 19 6.16 3.90 17.64
N LEU A 20 5.86 2.60 17.73
CA LEU A 20 6.85 1.54 17.52
C LEU A 20 7.41 1.51 16.10
N VAL A 21 6.55 1.68 15.11
CA VAL A 21 6.90 1.51 13.69
C VAL A 21 7.43 2.83 13.09
N MET A 22 6.74 3.95 13.31
CA MET A 22 7.05 5.24 12.66
C MET A 22 8.15 6.02 13.39
N GLU A 23 8.14 6.01 14.73
CA GLU A 23 9.10 6.78 15.54
C GLU A 23 10.32 5.94 15.93
N PHE A 24 10.10 4.71 16.39
CA PHE A 24 11.19 3.84 16.86
C PHE A 24 11.76 2.92 15.78
N GLY A 25 11.14 2.83 14.60
CA GLY A 25 11.66 2.08 13.46
C GLY A 25 11.61 0.56 13.62
N TYR A 26 10.81 0.02 14.53
CA TYR A 26 10.62 -1.42 14.71
C TYR A 26 9.66 -1.98 13.64
N VAL A 27 10.07 -1.89 12.38
CA VAL A 27 9.23 -2.20 11.21
C VAL A 27 8.76 -3.66 11.18
N GLU A 28 9.56 -4.59 11.73
CA GLU A 28 9.21 -6.01 11.82
C GLU A 28 7.92 -6.28 12.60
N ILE A 29 7.58 -5.38 13.52
CA ILE A 29 6.34 -5.48 14.30
C ILE A 29 5.12 -5.44 13.39
N ALA A 30 5.18 -4.75 12.25
CA ALA A 30 4.07 -4.65 11.31
C ALA A 30 3.56 -6.01 10.84
N SER A 31 4.43 -7.03 10.68
CA SER A 31 4.01 -8.38 10.31
C SER A 31 3.12 -9.09 11.33
N TRP A 32 3.08 -8.60 12.58
CA TRP A 32 2.27 -9.16 13.67
C TRP A 32 1.07 -8.29 14.05
N LEU A 33 0.94 -7.11 13.45
CA LEU A 33 -0.21 -6.23 13.67
C LEU A 33 -1.43 -6.74 12.89
N SER A 34 -2.62 -6.26 13.26
CA SER A 34 -3.80 -6.47 12.45
C SER A 34 -3.72 -5.68 11.15
N GLU A 35 -4.45 -6.12 10.12
CA GLU A 35 -4.39 -5.52 8.79
C GLU A 35 -4.84 -4.06 8.78
N ASP A 36 -5.90 -3.72 9.54
CA ASP A 36 -6.41 -2.36 9.67
C ASP A 36 -5.33 -1.39 10.20
N ILE A 37 -4.54 -1.83 11.18
CA ILE A 37 -3.42 -1.04 11.71
C ILE A 37 -2.32 -0.90 10.67
N ARG A 38 -1.98 -1.98 9.94
CA ARG A 38 -1.00 -1.90 8.85
C ARG A 38 -1.41 -0.91 7.77
N VAL A 39 -2.70 -0.87 7.40
CA VAL A 39 -3.22 0.10 6.43
C VAL A 39 -2.99 1.53 6.93
N GLN A 40 -3.32 1.82 8.19
CA GLN A 40 -3.09 3.15 8.75
C GLN A 40 -1.60 3.52 8.73
N ILE A 41 -0.71 2.59 9.06
CA ILE A 41 0.74 2.79 8.98
C ILE A 41 1.17 3.12 7.54
N VAL A 42 0.66 2.40 6.53
CA VAL A 42 0.94 2.67 5.12
C VAL A 42 0.46 4.07 4.72
N LEU A 43 -0.76 4.45 5.08
CA LEU A 43 -1.31 5.77 4.77
C LEU A 43 -0.49 6.90 5.40
N GLU A 44 -0.08 6.76 6.67
CA GLU A 44 0.78 7.74 7.33
C GLU A 44 2.17 7.80 6.69
N ALA A 45 2.74 6.64 6.34
CA ALA A 45 4.04 6.54 5.70
C ALA A 45 4.06 7.17 4.28
N LEU A 46 2.94 7.11 3.56
CA LEU A 46 2.75 7.80 2.28
C LEU A 46 2.80 9.33 2.46
N GLN A 47 2.14 9.85 3.50
CA GLN A 47 2.10 11.30 3.78
C GLN A 47 3.42 11.83 4.31
N THR A 48 4.19 11.01 5.04
CA THR A 48 5.43 11.41 5.71
C THR A 48 6.71 11.04 4.94
N ASP A 49 6.58 10.61 3.68
CA ASP A 49 7.67 10.18 2.79
C ASP A 49 8.58 9.07 3.36
N LYS A 50 8.00 8.13 4.12
CA LYS A 50 8.73 7.03 4.80
C LYS A 50 8.91 5.82 3.88
N ARG A 51 9.67 6.00 2.80
CA ARG A 51 9.86 5.01 1.71
C ARG A 51 10.37 3.64 2.16
N GLU A 52 11.37 3.59 3.04
CA GLU A 52 11.92 2.32 3.53
C GLU A 52 10.88 1.50 4.29
N LEU A 53 10.08 2.18 5.13
CA LEU A 53 8.98 1.57 5.84
C LEU A 53 7.89 1.08 4.88
N LEU A 54 7.50 1.92 3.90
CA LEU A 54 6.54 1.52 2.87
C LEU A 54 7.02 0.26 2.16
N CYS A 55 8.24 0.27 1.63
CA CYS A 55 8.81 -0.88 0.93
C CYS A 55 8.74 -2.14 1.80
N TRP A 56 9.16 -2.04 3.06
CA TRP A 56 9.17 -3.16 3.98
C TRP A 56 7.76 -3.71 4.23
N VAL A 57 6.81 -2.86 4.62
CA VAL A 57 5.44 -3.28 4.96
C VAL A 57 4.74 -3.86 3.73
N LEU A 58 4.87 -3.20 2.58
CA LEU A 58 4.18 -3.59 1.35
C LEU A 58 4.70 -4.90 0.76
N MET A 59 6.00 -5.19 0.89
CA MET A 59 6.59 -6.43 0.40
C MET A 59 6.50 -7.60 1.38
N ARG A 60 6.49 -7.33 2.69
CA ARG A 60 6.63 -8.37 3.73
C ARG A 60 5.36 -8.64 4.53
N THR A 61 4.26 -7.97 4.19
CA THR A 61 2.95 -8.22 4.80
C THR A 61 1.88 -8.43 3.74
N GLN A 62 0.76 -9.03 4.15
CA GLN A 62 -0.37 -9.30 3.27
C GLN A 62 -1.53 -8.36 3.61
N PHE A 63 -2.29 -8.01 2.57
CA PHE A 63 -3.52 -7.24 2.64
C PHE A 63 -4.58 -8.01 1.87
N ASP A 64 -5.41 -8.77 2.59
CA ASP A 64 -6.39 -9.67 1.99
C ASP A 64 -7.77 -9.02 1.89
N CYS A 65 -8.01 -7.93 2.62
CA CYS A 65 -9.28 -7.21 2.56
C CYS A 65 -9.33 -6.24 1.37
N GLU A 66 -10.41 -6.32 0.58
CA GLU A 66 -10.66 -5.40 -0.54
C GLU A 66 -10.72 -3.93 -0.10
N GLU A 67 -11.24 -3.67 1.11
CA GLU A 67 -11.28 -2.32 1.66
C GLU A 67 -9.86 -1.80 1.96
N SER A 68 -8.99 -2.62 2.53
CA SER A 68 -7.58 -2.29 2.75
C SER A 68 -6.90 -1.94 1.43
N PHE A 69 -7.14 -2.75 0.39
CA PHE A 69 -6.59 -2.52 -0.93
C PHE A 69 -7.06 -1.19 -1.53
N ARG A 70 -8.37 -0.92 -1.47
CA ARG A 70 -8.94 0.36 -1.93
C ARG A 70 -8.31 1.54 -1.20
N LEU A 71 -8.22 1.48 0.14
CA LEU A 71 -7.65 2.57 0.94
C LEU A 71 -6.19 2.83 0.58
N ILE A 72 -5.37 1.78 0.45
CA ILE A 72 -3.96 1.92 0.06
C ILE A 72 -3.85 2.51 -1.35
N ARG A 73 -4.64 2.02 -2.31
CA ARG A 73 -4.63 2.54 -3.68
C ARG A 73 -5.00 4.02 -3.72
N ASP A 74 -6.10 4.39 -3.06
CA ASP A 74 -6.57 5.77 -3.03
C ASP A 74 -5.51 6.67 -2.34
N GLY A 75 -4.89 6.17 -1.26
CA GLY A 75 -3.76 6.83 -0.59
C GLY A 75 -2.54 7.04 -1.50
N VAL A 76 -2.18 6.05 -2.32
CA VAL A 76 -1.10 6.16 -3.29
C VAL A 76 -1.46 7.20 -4.35
N GLN A 77 -2.68 7.20 -4.89
CA GLN A 77 -3.11 8.19 -5.89
C GLN A 77 -3.07 9.63 -5.37
N CYS A 78 -3.27 9.82 -4.07
CA CYS A 78 -3.16 11.12 -3.40
C CYS A 78 -1.72 11.47 -2.96
N ALA A 79 -0.74 10.59 -3.16
CA ALA A 79 0.63 10.82 -2.74
C ALA A 79 1.36 11.83 -3.64
N PRO A 80 2.41 12.52 -3.13
CA PRO A 80 3.22 13.42 -3.95
C PRO A 80 3.84 12.71 -5.16
N ASN A 81 4.02 13.42 -6.29
CA ASN A 81 4.60 12.86 -7.51
C ASN A 81 5.94 12.14 -7.29
N THR A 82 6.77 12.63 -6.36
CA THR A 82 8.05 12.01 -6.00
C THR A 82 7.86 10.61 -5.40
N MET A 83 6.79 10.40 -4.65
CA MET A 83 6.41 9.11 -4.09
C MET A 83 5.88 8.20 -5.20
N LEU A 84 5.01 8.71 -6.08
CA LEU A 84 4.48 7.94 -7.22
C LEU A 84 5.60 7.37 -8.11
N LEU A 85 6.58 8.21 -8.46
CA LEU A 85 7.76 7.80 -9.23
C LEU A 85 8.57 6.73 -8.49
N TRP A 86 8.79 6.91 -7.19
CA TRP A 86 9.48 5.93 -6.38
C TRP A 86 8.76 4.56 -6.37
N PHE A 87 7.43 4.53 -6.27
CA PHE A 87 6.64 3.30 -6.39
C PHE A 87 6.86 2.62 -7.75
N GLN A 88 6.85 3.39 -8.83
CA GLN A 88 7.07 2.88 -10.18
C GLN A 88 8.46 2.23 -10.33
N GLU A 89 9.49 2.86 -9.78
CA GLU A 89 10.87 2.38 -9.87
C GLU A 89 11.16 1.17 -8.96
N ASN A 90 10.48 1.05 -7.82
CA ASN A 90 10.88 0.11 -6.76
C ASN A 90 9.89 -1.03 -6.51
N LEU A 91 8.61 -0.89 -6.89
CA LEU A 91 7.56 -1.82 -6.47
C LEU A 91 6.74 -2.42 -7.62
N VAL A 92 6.73 -1.82 -8.82
CA VAL A 92 5.93 -2.31 -9.97
C VAL A 92 6.37 -3.68 -10.46
N ASP A 93 7.67 -3.98 -10.46
CA ASP A 93 8.22 -5.27 -10.92
C ASP A 93 8.43 -6.28 -9.77
N SER A 94 7.99 -5.95 -8.54
CA SER A 94 8.21 -6.82 -7.39
C SER A 94 7.27 -8.02 -7.43
N THR A 95 7.83 -9.22 -7.55
CA THR A 95 7.09 -10.49 -7.45
C THR A 95 6.51 -10.74 -6.06
N GLU A 96 6.96 -9.98 -5.05
CA GLU A 96 6.48 -10.01 -3.68
C GLU A 96 5.25 -9.11 -3.49
N CYS A 97 5.12 -8.03 -4.29
CA CYS A 97 3.93 -7.18 -4.29
C CYS A 97 2.86 -7.69 -5.27
N LYS A 98 2.38 -8.93 -5.09
CA LYS A 98 1.36 -9.54 -5.98
C LYS A 98 0.02 -8.81 -5.98
N TRP A 99 -0.21 -7.93 -5.02
CA TRP A 99 -1.38 -7.07 -4.91
C TRP A 99 -1.17 -5.69 -5.57
N CYS A 100 0.05 -5.32 -5.98
CA CYS A 100 0.38 -4.09 -6.73
C CYS A 100 -0.01 -4.00 -8.24
N PRO A 101 -0.60 -4.98 -8.97
CA PRO A 101 -0.71 -4.87 -10.44
C PRO A 101 -1.60 -3.74 -10.98
N THR A 102 -2.57 -3.27 -10.19
CA THR A 102 -3.70 -2.46 -10.70
C THR A 102 -3.75 -1.03 -10.18
N ILE A 103 -2.82 -0.60 -9.32
CA ILE A 103 -2.77 0.79 -8.83
C ILE A 103 -2.48 1.77 -9.99
N TRP A 104 -1.83 1.29 -11.06
CA TRP A 104 -1.30 2.11 -12.15
C TRP A 104 -1.98 1.87 -13.51
N GLN A 105 -2.91 0.92 -13.62
CA GLN A 105 -3.67 0.67 -14.85
C GLN A 105 -5.10 1.20 -14.71
N SER A 106 -5.29 2.51 -14.77
CA SER A 106 -6.55 3.08 -15.25
C SER A 106 -6.41 4.58 -15.55
N GLU A 107 -5.86 4.87 -16.73
CA GLU A 107 -6.31 6.01 -17.55
C GLU A 107 -5.96 5.85 -19.06
N GLU A 108 -5.97 4.62 -19.59
CA GLU A 108 -5.69 4.41 -21.03
C GLU A 108 -6.73 3.53 -21.76
N SER A 109 -7.94 3.36 -21.21
CA SER A 109 -8.99 2.53 -21.84
C SER A 109 -10.25 3.26 -22.32
N GLU A 110 -10.30 4.61 -22.26
CA GLU A 110 -11.44 5.39 -22.81
C GLU A 110 -11.07 6.41 -23.90
N VAL A 111 -9.99 6.20 -24.66
CA VAL A 111 -9.70 7.01 -25.85
C VAL A 111 -10.11 6.25 -27.13
N LEU A 112 -11.29 6.63 -27.63
CA LEU A 112 -11.81 6.46 -29.00
C LEU A 112 -11.80 5.05 -29.63
N ARG A 113 -12.94 4.35 -29.50
CA ARG A 113 -13.36 3.39 -30.54
C ARG A 113 -13.79 4.20 -31.79
N PRO A 114 -13.21 4.00 -32.98
CA PRO A 114 -13.72 4.67 -34.17
C PRO A 114 -15.10 4.11 -34.54
N ALA A 115 -16.08 5.01 -34.64
CA ALA A 115 -17.41 4.70 -35.12
C ALA A 115 -17.33 4.13 -36.55
N LYS A 116 -17.72 2.86 -36.72
CA LYS A 116 -17.89 2.25 -38.05
C LYS A 116 -19.09 2.90 -38.73
N ILE A 117 -18.84 3.95 -39.50
CA ILE A 117 -19.80 4.49 -40.47
C ILE A 117 -20.01 3.43 -41.55
N ARG A 118 -21.16 2.75 -41.49
CA ARG A 118 -21.61 1.79 -42.50
C ARG A 118 -22.23 2.59 -43.65
N ARG A 119 -21.48 2.85 -44.73
CA ARG A 119 -22.05 3.37 -45.99
C ARG A 119 -22.91 2.26 -46.61
N ARG A 120 -24.21 2.52 -46.77
CA ARG A 120 -25.10 1.69 -47.59
C ARG A 120 -24.89 2.10 -49.06
N GLN A 121 -24.58 1.12 -49.89
CA GLN A 121 -24.81 1.20 -51.34
C GLN A 121 -26.30 0.98 -51.61
#